data_AF-A0AAD0TN32-F1
#
_entry.id   AF-A0AAD0TN32-F1
#
_cell.length_a   1.000
_cell.length_b   1.000
_cell.length_c   1.000
_cell.angle_alpha   90.00
_cell.angle_beta   90.00
_cell.angle_gamma   90.00
#
_symmetry.space_group_name_H-M   'P 1'
#
loop_
_entity.id
_entity.type
_entity.pdbx_description
1 polymer ?
#
loop_
_entity_poly.entity_id
_entity_poly.type
_entity_poly.pdbx_seq_one_letter_code
_entity_poly.pdbx_strand_id
1 'polypeptide(L)'
;MRKQLDIASDKKVILYAPTFRDYEKSHRRFVLDNQLDFGEFEHQLDDDYVLLMREHVVVDSKLQISEAVSHNIINASSYPSVQELMIASDRLIAD
;
A
#
# COMPACT_ATOMS: atom_id res chain seq x y z
N MET A 1 -2.61 -13.29 -10.98
CA MET A 1 -2.06 -12.31 -10.03
C MET A 1 -2.59 -10.92 -10.34
N ARG A 2 -2.04 -10.10 -11.25
CA ARG A 2 -2.52 -8.73 -11.52
C ARG A 2 -4.03 -8.61 -11.82
N LYS A 3 -4.58 -9.52 -12.63
CA LYS A 3 -6.04 -9.58 -12.92
C LYS A 3 -6.93 -9.84 -11.69
N GLN A 4 -6.41 -10.52 -10.66
CA GLN A 4 -7.15 -10.77 -9.41
C GLN A 4 -7.19 -9.52 -8.52
N LEU A 5 -6.30 -8.57 -8.76
CA LEU A 5 -6.21 -7.27 -8.08
C LEU A 5 -6.80 -6.13 -8.93
N ASP A 6 -7.46 -6.47 -10.05
CA ASP A 6 -8.01 -5.52 -11.03
C ASP A 6 -6.98 -4.53 -11.62
N ILE A 7 -5.73 -4.97 -11.74
CA ILE A 7 -4.64 -4.14 -12.28
C ILE A 7 -4.52 -4.36 -13.79
N ALA A 8 -4.56 -3.28 -14.56
CA ALA A 8 -4.33 -3.31 -16.01
C ALA A 8 -2.90 -3.73 -16.36
N SER A 9 -2.73 -4.43 -17.50
CA SER A 9 -1.46 -5.09 -17.85
C SER A 9 -0.32 -4.14 -18.21
N ASP A 10 -0.65 -2.92 -18.59
CA ASP A 10 0.26 -1.83 -18.98
C ASP A 10 0.78 -1.02 -17.78
N LYS A 11 0.13 -1.14 -16.62
CA LYS A 11 0.51 -0.43 -15.39
C LYS A 11 1.71 -1.09 -14.73
N LYS A 12 2.60 -0.26 -14.16
CA LYS A 12 3.69 -0.71 -13.30
C LYS A 12 3.22 -0.80 -11.85
N VAL A 13 3.59 -1.85 -11.14
CA VAL A 13 3.07 -2.13 -9.80
C VAL A 13 4.17 -1.95 -8.76
N ILE A 14 3.90 -1.13 -7.75
CA ILE A 14 4.75 -0.94 -6.58
C ILE A 14 4.04 -1.55 -5.37
N LEU A 15 4.69 -2.45 -4.66
CA LEU A 15 4.24 -2.93 -3.35
C LEU A 15 4.95 -2.11 -2.27
N TYR A 16 4.16 -1.41 -1.47
CA TYR A 16 4.63 -0.74 -0.26
C TYR A 16 4.20 -1.57 0.96
N ALA A 17 5.18 -2.13 1.66
CA ALA A 17 4.99 -3.05 2.78
C ALA A 17 5.84 -2.60 3.98
N PRO A 18 5.43 -1.53 4.69
CA PRO A 18 6.18 -1.01 5.83
C PRO A 18 6.15 -1.98 7.01
N THR A 19 7.22 -1.98 7.81
CA THR A 19 7.27 -2.74 9.06
C THR A 19 6.35 -2.09 10.10
N PHE A 20 5.64 -2.93 10.86
CA PHE A 20 4.87 -2.46 12.00
C PHE A 20 5.84 -2.03 13.11
N ARG A 21 5.85 -0.73 13.42
CA ARG A 21 6.67 -0.18 14.50
C ARG A 21 5.81 0.13 15.72
N ASP A 22 6.09 -0.56 16.82
CA ASP A 22 5.42 -0.34 18.11
C ASP A 22 6.07 0.85 18.86
N TYR A 23 5.96 2.05 18.29
CA TYR A 23 6.32 3.28 18.99
C TYR A 23 5.13 3.73 19.83
N GLU A 24 5.01 3.25 21.07
CA GLU A 24 4.74 4.06 22.26
C GLU A 24 4.55 3.18 23.51
N LYS A 25 5.64 2.97 24.25
CA LYS A 25 5.61 2.49 25.65
C LYS A 25 4.96 3.45 26.64
N SER A 26 4.29 4.53 26.21
CA SER A 26 3.70 5.50 27.17
C SER A 26 2.21 5.81 27.00
N HIS A 27 1.58 5.82 25.81
CA HIS A 27 0.20 6.34 25.72
C HIS A 27 -0.68 5.71 24.60
N ARG A 28 -0.88 4.39 24.61
CA ARG A 28 -2.02 3.67 23.93
C ARG A 28 -2.39 4.16 22.51
N ARG A 29 -1.46 4.67 21.72
CA ARG A 29 -1.73 5.09 20.34
C ARG A 29 -0.68 4.47 19.43
N PHE A 30 -1.07 3.37 18.79
CA PHE A 30 -0.35 2.84 17.64
C PHE A 30 -0.34 3.91 16.55
N VAL A 31 0.83 4.51 16.30
CA VAL A 31 1.05 5.47 15.23
C VAL A 31 1.53 4.72 14.00
N LEU A 32 0.71 4.72 12.94
CA LEU A 32 1.18 4.47 11.59
C LEU A 32 2.07 5.67 11.23
N ASP A 33 3.38 5.48 11.19
CA ASP A 33 4.27 6.43 10.53
C ASP A 33 4.24 6.15 9.01
N ASN A 34 3.04 6.20 8.41
CA ASN A 34 2.92 6.15 6.97
C ASN A 34 3.39 7.48 6.43
N GLN A 35 4.68 7.56 6.11
CA GLN A 35 5.34 8.73 5.54
C GLN A 35 4.97 8.98 4.07
N LEU A 36 4.08 8.16 3.49
CA LEU A 36 3.73 8.20 2.08
C LEU A 36 2.48 9.05 1.87
N ASP A 37 2.65 10.19 1.21
CA ASP A 37 1.56 11.05 0.76
C ASP A 37 0.97 10.49 -0.55
N PHE A 38 -0.27 10.05 -0.50
CA PHE A 38 -0.97 9.49 -1.66
C PHE A 38 -1.23 10.51 -2.78
N GLY A 39 -1.45 11.77 -2.43
CA GLY A 39 -1.61 12.83 -3.42
C GLY A 39 -0.30 13.12 -4.14
N GLU A 40 0.81 13.15 -3.41
CA GLU A 40 2.13 13.32 -4.04
C GLU A 40 2.53 12.09 -4.86
N PHE A 41 2.19 10.88 -4.41
CA PHE A 41 2.39 9.65 -5.18
C PHE A 41 1.66 9.71 -6.52
N GLU A 42 0.37 10.04 -6.49
CA GLU A 42 -0.46 10.16 -7.70
C GLU A 42 0.05 11.30 -8.60
N HIS A 43 0.41 12.45 -8.04
CA HIS A 43 0.95 13.55 -8.83
C HIS A 43 2.30 13.24 -9.51
N GLN A 44 3.20 12.49 -8.87
CA GLN A 44 4.53 12.20 -9.44
C GLN A 44 4.56 11.00 -10.39
N LEU A 45 3.75 9.98 -10.11
CA LEU A 45 3.78 8.71 -10.85
C LEU A 45 2.55 8.53 -11.75
N ASP A 46 1.52 9.35 -11.54
CA ASP A 46 0.33 9.47 -12.36
C ASP A 46 -0.35 8.10 -12.54
N ASP A 47 -1.08 8.00 -13.63
CA ASP A 47 -1.75 6.79 -14.05
C ASP A 47 -0.78 5.66 -14.40
N ASP A 48 0.50 5.87 -14.70
CA ASP A 48 1.38 4.78 -15.15
C ASP A 48 1.66 3.72 -14.08
N TYR A 49 1.43 4.07 -12.81
CA TYR A 49 1.75 3.22 -11.66
C TYR A 49 0.51 2.86 -10.84
N VAL A 50 0.55 1.67 -10.23
CA VAL A 50 -0.39 1.23 -9.20
C VAL A 50 0.39 0.95 -7.93
N LEU A 51 -0.09 1.50 -6.81
CA LEU A 51 0.43 1.26 -5.47
C LEU A 51 -0.40 0.21 -4.74
N LEU A 52 0.24 -0.88 -4.35
CA LEU A 52 -0.32 -1.88 -3.43
C LEU A 52 0.15 -1.55 -2.02
N MET A 53 -0.77 -1.13 -1.16
CA MET A 53 -0.52 -0.88 0.25
C MET A 53 -0.72 -2.15 1.06
N ARG A 54 0.34 -2.61 1.74
CA ARG A 54 0.30 -3.79 2.61
C ARG A 54 0.65 -3.40 4.04
N GLU A 55 -0.36 -2.92 4.76
CA GLU A 55 -0.25 -2.64 6.19
C GLU A 55 -0.36 -3.90 7.04
N HIS A 56 0.13 -3.80 8.27
CA HIS A 56 -0.10 -4.82 9.29
C HIS A 56 -1.56 -4.81 9.74
N VAL A 57 -2.16 -6.00 9.95
CA VAL A 57 -3.59 -6.19 10.28
C VAL A 57 -4.08 -5.42 11.52
N VAL A 58 -3.17 -5.03 12.41
CA VAL A 58 -3.49 -4.25 13.61
C VAL A 58 -3.83 -2.80 13.27
N VAL A 59 -3.36 -2.31 12.12
CA VAL A 59 -3.47 -0.91 11.71
C VAL A 59 -4.10 -0.72 10.32
N ASP A 60 -4.42 -1.80 9.59
CA ASP A 60 -5.03 -1.72 8.25
C ASP A 60 -6.34 -0.92 8.23
N SER A 61 -7.16 -1.02 9.28
CA SER A 61 -8.43 -0.32 9.47
C SER A 61 -8.28 1.20 9.61
N LYS A 62 -7.06 1.69 9.84
CA LYS A 62 -6.74 3.11 9.90
C LYS A 62 -6.29 3.68 8.56
N LEU A 63 -6.03 2.83 7.56
CA LEU A 63 -5.62 3.29 6.24
C LEU A 63 -6.80 3.99 5.54
N GLN A 64 -6.68 5.30 5.32
CA GLN A 64 -7.66 6.08 4.60
C GLN A 64 -7.10 6.43 3.23
N ILE A 65 -7.64 5.79 2.20
CA ILE A 65 -7.38 6.13 0.80
C ILE A 65 -8.58 6.95 0.33
N SER A 66 -8.34 8.16 -0.17
CA SER A 66 -9.43 9.00 -0.70
C SER A 66 -9.90 8.47 -2.05
N GLU A 67 -11.16 8.72 -2.38
CA GLU A 67 -11.75 8.30 -3.67
C GLU A 67 -11.03 8.93 -4.87
N ALA A 68 -10.40 10.10 -4.69
CA ALA A 68 -9.65 10.78 -5.74
C ALA A 68 -8.46 9.94 -6.27
N VAL A 69 -7.84 9.13 -5.40
CA VAL A 69 -6.64 8.33 -5.72
C VAL A 69 -6.89 6.82 -5.64
N SER A 70 -8.13 6.38 -5.42
CA SER A 70 -8.44 4.95 -5.29
C SER A 70 -8.35 4.18 -6.61
N HIS A 71 -8.21 4.87 -7.75
CA HIS A 71 -8.06 4.26 -9.07
C HIS A 71 -6.67 3.65 -9.28
N ASN A 72 -5.63 4.18 -8.61
CA ASN A 72 -4.26 3.70 -8.71
C ASN A 72 -3.62 3.34 -7.34
N ILE A 73 -4.34 3.51 -6.22
CA ILE A 73 -3.88 3.09 -4.88
C ILE A 73 -4.85 2.07 -4.29
N ILE A 74 -4.34 0.86 -4.05
CA ILE A 74 -5.12 -0.30 -3.63
C ILE A 74 -4.66 -0.75 -2.24
N ASN A 75 -5.61 -0.86 -1.30
CA ASN A 75 -5.36 -1.50 -0.02
C ASN A 75 -5.32 -3.03 -0.18
N ALA A 76 -4.13 -3.62 -0.13
CA ALA A 76 -3.88 -5.05 -0.21
C ALA A 76 -3.58 -5.69 1.16
N SER A 77 -3.84 -4.99 2.27
CA SER A 77 -3.51 -5.44 3.63
C SER A 77 -4.23 -6.74 4.01
N SER A 78 -5.48 -6.91 3.57
CA SER A 78 -6.27 -8.12 3.81
C SER A 78 -6.00 -9.26 2.81
N TYR A 79 -5.13 -9.05 1.81
CA TYR A 79 -4.82 -10.09 0.82
C TYR A 79 -4.10 -11.27 1.49
N PRO A 80 -4.46 -12.54 1.24
CA PRO A 80 -3.95 -13.66 2.03
C PRO A 80 -2.46 -13.95 1.85
N SER A 81 -1.91 -13.74 0.65
CA SER A 81 -0.53 -14.12 0.31
C SER A 81 0.33 -12.92 -0.08
N VAL A 82 1.29 -12.55 0.78
CA VAL A 82 2.28 -11.52 0.43
C VAL A 82 3.18 -11.95 -0.73
N GLN A 83 3.41 -13.25 -0.91
CA GLN A 83 4.22 -13.79 -2.01
C GLN A 83 3.56 -13.53 -3.37
N GLU A 84 2.24 -13.66 -3.45
CA GLU A 84 1.50 -13.33 -4.66
C GLU A 84 1.53 -11.82 -4.96
N LEU A 85 1.49 -10.97 -3.93
CA LEU A 85 1.69 -9.52 -4.09
C LEU A 85 3.09 -9.21 -4.61
N MET A 86 4.13 -9.86 -4.07
CA MET A 86 5.51 -9.70 -4.56
C MET A 86 5.65 -10.15 -6.02
N ILE A 87 5.04 -11.26 -6.42
CA ILE A 87 5.03 -11.74 -7.82
C ILE A 87 4.28 -10.77 -8.74
N ALA A 88 3.22 -10.12 -8.24
CA ALA A 88 2.45 -9.15 -9.00
C ALA A 88 3.20 -7.82 -9.19
N SER A 89 4.23 -7.54 -8.39
CA SER A 89 4.88 -6.24 -8.28
C SER A 89 6.16 -6.13 -9.10
N ASP A 90 6.37 -4.98 -9.72
CA ASP A 90 7.64 -4.66 -10.40
C ASP A 90 8.68 -4.16 -9.40
N ARG A 91 8.23 -3.58 -8.27
CA ARG A 91 9.09 -3.06 -7.21
C ARG A 91 8.49 -3.31 -5.83
N LEU A 92 9.36 -3.51 -4.84
CA LEU A 92 9.04 -3.59 -3.43
C LEU A 92 9.72 -2.44 -2.69
N ILE A 93 8.95 -1.70 -1.91
CA ILE A 93 9.43 -0.73 -0.93
C ILE A 93 9.07 -1.26 0.45
N ALA A 94 10.09 -1.50 1.26
CA ALA A 94 9.99 -1.95 2.64
C ALA A 94 11.11 -1.28 3.45
N ASP A 95 10.98 -1.24 4.78
CA ASP A 95 11.93 -0.64 5.71
C ASP A 95 12.43 -1.61 6.79
#